data_AF-A0A0Q6SH39-F1
#
_entry.id   AF-A0A0Q6SH39-F1
#
_cell.length_a   1.000
_cell.length_b   1.000
_cell.length_c   1.000
_cell.angle_alpha   90.00
_cell.angle_beta   90.00
_cell.angle_gamma   90.00
#
_symmetry.space_group_name_H-M   'P 1'
#
loop_
_entity.id
_entity.type
_entity.pdbx_description
1 polymer ?
#
loop_
_entity_poly.entity_id
_entity_poly.type
_entity_poly.pdbx_seq_one_letter_code
_entity_poly.pdbx_strand_id
1 'polypeptide(L)' 'MENYDLYLNPAKPAIGLCVRAGAGLSDLADAKDWVFGGTVEKDSLPSEVVKAVEANGHAFRDMD' A
#
# COMPACT_ATOMS: atom_id res chain seq x y z
N MET A 1 4.29 6.03 -16.08
CA MET A 1 3.26 6.19 -15.05
C MET A 1 3.72 5.43 -13.82
N GLU A 2 3.73 6.08 -12.66
CA GLU A 2 4.12 5.45 -11.40
C GLU A 2 2.90 4.77 -10.79
N ASN A 3 3.03 3.49 -10.47
CA ASN A 3 1.96 2.66 -9.94
C ASN A 3 2.36 2.09 -8.58
N TYR A 4 1.34 1.83 -7.77
CA TYR A 4 1.48 1.34 -6.41
C TYR A 4 0.57 0.14 -6.22
N ASP A 5 1.08 -0.89 -5.57
CA ASP A 5 0.29 -2.05 -5.20
C ASP A 5 -0.41 -1.77 -3.87
N LEU A 6 -1.72 -1.92 -3.86
CA LEU A 6 -2.57 -1.80 -2.69
C LEU A 6 -2.86 -3.20 -2.15
N TYR A 7 -2.56 -3.38 -0.87
CA TYR A 7 -2.91 -4.54 -0.10
C TYR A 7 -3.97 -4.17 0.94
N LEU A 8 -4.90 -5.09 1.17
CA LEU A 8 -6.02 -4.94 2.10
C LEU A 8 -5.86 -5.96 3.22
N ASN A 9 -6.26 -5.58 4.43
CA ASN A 9 -6.21 -6.48 5.56
C ASN A 9 -7.64 -6.79 6.04
N PRO A 10 -8.10 -8.06 5.97
CA PRO A 10 -9.45 -8.43 6.42
C PRO A 10 -9.69 -8.14 7.91
N ALA A 11 -8.65 -8.18 8.74
CA ALA A 11 -8.72 -7.83 10.17
C ALA A 11 -8.71 -6.31 10.41
N LYS A 12 -8.31 -5.51 9.41
CA LYS A 12 -8.26 -4.03 9.47
C LYS A 12 -8.88 -3.44 8.18
N PRO A 13 -10.21 -3.57 7.97
CA PRO A 13 -10.85 -3.20 6.70
C PRO A 13 -10.77 -1.71 6.37
N ALA A 14 -10.59 -0.85 7.39
CA ALA A 14 -10.43 0.59 7.21
C ALA A 14 -9.00 1.00 6.77
N ILE A 15 -8.05 0.08 6.70
CA ILE A 15 -6.64 0.38 6.41
C ILE A 15 -6.18 -0.42 5.21
N GLY A 16 -5.69 0.29 4.21
CA GLY A 16 -4.91 -0.27 3.11
C GLY A 16 -3.41 -0.05 3.32
N LEU A 17 -2.61 -0.91 2.71
CA LEU A 17 -1.16 -0.79 2.66
C LEU A 17 -0.73 -0.60 1.21
N CYS A 18 -0.13 0.55 0.91
CA CYS A 18 0.43 0.86 -0.39
C CYS A 18 1.93 0.61 -0.41
N VAL A 19 2.43 -0.01 -1.47
CA VAL A 19 3.85 -0.19 -1.76
C VAL A 19 4.14 0.14 -3.23
N ARG A 20 5.41 0.33 -3.60
CA ARG A 20 5.76 0.48 -5.02
C ARG A 20 5.33 -0.77 -5.79
N ALA A 21 4.78 -0.60 -6.99
CA ALA A 21 4.33 -1.72 -7.80
C ALA A 21 5.46 -2.76 -8.01
N GLY A 22 5.17 -4.02 -7.72
CA GLY A 22 6.10 -5.14 -7.82
C GLY A 22 7.11 -5.27 -6.67
N ALA A 23 7.10 -4.39 -5.66
CA ALA A 23 8.00 -4.51 -4.52
C ALA A 23 7.65 -5.69 -3.60
N GLY A 24 6.36 -6.06 -3.54
CA GLY A 24 5.85 -7.04 -2.59
C GLY A 24 5.92 -6.54 -1.15
N LEU A 25 5.74 -7.48 -0.19
CA LEU A 25 5.68 -7.18 1.25
C LEU A 25 6.82 -7.82 2.06
N SER A 26 7.94 -8.15 1.42
CA SER A 26 9.02 -8.95 2.02
C SER A 26 9.63 -8.37 3.29
N ASP A 27 9.47 -7.05 3.51
CA ASP A 27 9.98 -6.33 4.68
C ASP A 27 8.97 -6.25 5.85
N LEU A 28 7.69 -6.59 5.61
CA LEU A 28 6.65 -6.51 6.64
C LEU A 28 6.54 -7.83 7.43
N ALA A 29 6.67 -7.72 8.76
CA ALA A 29 6.49 -8.85 9.68
C ALA A 29 5.11 -9.53 9.55
N ASP A 30 4.07 -8.74 9.28
CA ASP A 30 2.68 -9.19 9.18
C ASP A 30 2.23 -9.38 7.72
N ALA A 31 3.17 -9.57 6.77
CA ALA A 31 2.85 -9.68 5.33
C ALA A 31 1.74 -10.69 4.99
N LYS A 32 1.61 -11.77 5.78
CA LYS A 32 0.56 -12.79 5.62
C LYS A 32 -0.87 -12.29 5.85
N ASP A 33 -1.02 -11.21 6.63
CA ASP A 33 -2.33 -10.64 6.98
C ASP A 33 -2.80 -9.62 5.92
N TRP A 34 -1.94 -9.31 4.95
CA TRP A 34 -2.19 -8.39 3.85
C TRP A 34 -2.44 -9.15 2.56
N VAL A 35 -3.61 -8.96 1.99
CA VAL A 35 -4.06 -9.58 0.75
C VAL A 35 -3.97 -8.56 -0.38
N PHE A 36 -3.37 -8.93 -1.50
CA PHE A 36 -3.29 -8.05 -2.66
C PHE A 36 -4.70 -7.66 -3.13
N GLY A 37 -5.00 -6.36 -3.09
CA GLY A 37 -6.29 -5.79 -3.50
C GLY A 37 -6.29 -5.26 -4.93
N GLY A 38 -5.11 -4.88 -5.45
CA GLY A 38 -4.95 -4.41 -6.82
C GLY A 38 -3.81 -3.41 -6.95
N THR A 39 -3.62 -2.88 -8.16
CA THR A 39 -2.65 -1.82 -8.44
C THR A 39 -3.39 -0.52 -8.71
N VAL A 40 -2.91 0.57 -8.12
CA VAL A 40 -3.46 1.92 -8.25
C VAL A 40 -2.43 2.88 -8.82
N GLU A 41 -2.88 3.87 -9.58
CA GLU A 41 -2.03 4.91 -10.14
C GLU A 41 -1.68 5.95 -9.07
N LYS A 42 -0.49 6.57 -9.17
CA LYS A 42 -0.04 7.65 -8.27
C LYS A 42 -1.08 8.77 -8.08
N ASP A 43 -1.77 9.15 -9.16
CA ASP A 43 -2.78 10.22 -9.16
C ASP A 43 -4.05 9.84 -8.37
N SER A 44 -4.30 8.55 -8.17
CA SER A 44 -5.42 8.04 -7.35
C SER A 44 -5.06 7.90 -5.87
N LEU A 45 -3.82 8.23 -5.49
CA LEU A 45 -3.36 8.14 -4.11
C LEU A 45 -3.22 9.53 -3.48
N PRO A 46 -3.50 9.65 -2.17
CA PRO A 46 -3.16 10.85 -1.43
C PRO A 46 -1.64 11.13 -1.52
N SER A 47 -1.27 12.39 -1.73
CA SER A 47 0.14 12.80 -1.84
C SER A 47 0.99 12.42 -0.61
N GLU A 48 0.37 12.31 0.57
CA GLU A 48 1.05 11.87 1.79
C GLU A 48 1.44 10.39 1.73
N VAL A 49 0.54 9.52 1.24
CA VAL A 49 0.80 8.10 1.06
C VAL A 49 1.94 7.90 0.08
N VAL A 50 1.92 8.61 -1.06
CA VAL A 50 2.99 8.57 -2.06
C VAL A 50 4.34 8.91 -1.45
N LYS A 51 4.44 10.06 -0.76
CA LYS A 51 5.70 10.50 -0.12
C LYS A 51 6.18 9.50 0.93
N ALA A 52 5.26 8.92 1.70
CA ALA A 52 5.60 7.93 2.71
C ALA A 52 6.13 6.62 2.07
N VAL A 53 5.55 6.15 0.96
CA VAL A 53 6.07 5.01 0.20
C VAL A 53 7.45 5.34 -0.38
N GLU A 54 7.66 6.56 -0.88
CA GLU A 54 8.95 6.97 -1.42
C GLU A 54 10.06 6.99 -0.36
N ALA A 55 9.72 7.36 0.88
CA ALA A 55 10.67 7.43 1.99
C ALA A 55 10.90 6.08 2.69
N ASN A 56 9.87 5.25 2.85
CA ASN A 56 9.90 4.05 3.68
C ASN A 56 9.69 2.73 2.91
N GLY A 57 9.44 2.80 1.60
CA GLY A 57 9.10 1.64 0.77
C GLY A 57 7.65 1.19 0.86
N HIS A 58 6.91 1.65 1.89
CA HIS A 58 5.50 1.37 2.11
C HIS A 58 4.80 2.52 2.85
N ALA A 59 3.47 2.54 2.80
CA ALA A 59 2.65 3.49 3.56
C ALA A 59 1.26 2.91 3.84
N PHE A 60 0.70 3.26 5.00
CA PHE A 60 -0.69 2.98 5.30
C PHE A 60 -1.58 4.08 4.73
N ARG A 61 -2.75 3.68 4.23
CA ARG A 61 -3.78 4.56 3.69
C ARG A 61 -5.10 4.23 4.37
N ASP A 62 -5.75 5.23 4.93
CA ASP A 62 -7.14 5.11 5.35
C ASP A 62 -8.07 4.89 4.15
N MET A 63 -8.98 3.93 4.29
CA MET A 63 -9.96 3.51 3.27
C MET A 63 -11.37 4.07 3.55
N ASP A 64 -11.53 4.90 4.59
CA ASP A 64 -12.78 5.58 4.96
C ASP A 64 -13.07 6.81 4.09
#